data_AF-A0A834RXV9-F1
#
_entry.id   AF-A0A834RXV9-F1
#
_cell.length_a   1.000
_cell.length_b   1.000
_cell.length_c   1.000
_cell.angle_alpha   90.00
_cell.angle_beta   90.00
_cell.angle_gamma   90.00
#
_symmetry.space_group_name_H-M   'P 1'
#
loop_
_entity.id
_entity.type
_entity.pdbx_description
1 polymer ?
#
loop_
_entity_poly.entity_id
_entity_poly.type
_entity_poly.pdbx_seq_one_letter_code
_entity_poly.pdbx_strand_id
1 'polypeptide(L)'
;MAPIDDAIEDLKSRDPGEHFTLREVAEKYQVNRSTLGRRWRGVTASREDGYLNQQALDQQQELELIRYITKLKERGLPPTREMIRNFSSEIAHRQLSDRWVSRFITRHQIHIISKWTTAMDRVRHLADSESKYRLYFELLHRKITEYHLEARDIYNMDEKGFLIGLIGRSKRIFSRRQWEKKEVRASLQDGSREFLTLLACCCADGSSLPPSLIYAAKKGAIRLSWVEDIKAGEHEVFVSSSPTGWSNDNIGLAWLEQVHGSHVTIEFIDYCDRHRILLIILPPYSTHTLQPLDLVLFKTLSQAYSNELTNHLYKAQGLAPIKKGDFFPLFWSAWISSFTESLILKAFEATGIWPIDANVILRRFASTPEAERSSSLGLSDHDWRKIDRLVRAAVTDSHQYEARKLRSSNELLKHKNEGLKEALQHKKKHRKKGKALDLQQRQEYHGSAVFWSPRKLREARVREAVRERDETEEKLQKARAKKQREEARLQRQVELEEKRVERQRLKEIREVERAEKAAERARKVEAQHQKKSIQQAQQRKRKASRVLSPSNKRQKRAGAAHAGVQAGDELSATPAKVTSRGRNVNLPQKYR
;
A
#
# COMPACT_ATOMS: atom_id res chain seq x y z
N MET A 1 33.85 31.51 47.68
CA MET A 1 33.06 31.92 46.50
C MET A 1 34.01 32.56 45.50
N ALA A 2 33.56 32.90 44.28
CA ALA A 2 34.44 33.62 43.36
C ALA A 2 34.66 35.06 43.87
N PRO A 3 35.86 35.67 43.73
CA PRO A 3 36.15 37.02 44.25
C PRO A 3 35.20 38.11 43.76
N ILE A 4 34.53 37.88 42.62
CA ILE A 4 33.53 38.79 42.06
C ILE A 4 32.17 38.73 42.77
N ASP A 5 31.83 37.60 43.38
CA ASP A 5 30.58 37.43 44.12
C ASP A 5 30.70 38.07 45.51
N ASP A 6 31.86 37.90 46.17
CA ASP A 6 32.19 38.58 47.42
C ASP A 6 32.21 40.12 47.25
N ALA A 7 32.70 40.61 46.10
CA ALA A 7 32.69 42.02 45.75
C ALA A 7 31.27 42.57 45.50
N ILE A 8 30.34 41.74 45.03
CA ILE A 8 28.93 42.16 44.83
C ILE A 8 28.18 42.14 46.16
N GLU A 9 28.48 41.20 47.06
CA GLU A 9 27.91 41.16 48.39
C GLU A 9 28.36 42.37 49.23
N ASP A 10 29.63 42.77 49.15
CA ASP A 10 30.18 44.01 49.76
C ASP A 10 29.57 45.30 49.17
N LEU A 11 29.04 45.26 47.95
CA LEU A 11 28.31 46.38 47.35
C LEU A 11 26.84 46.40 47.80
N LYS A 12 26.24 45.24 48.06
CA LYS A 12 24.85 45.11 48.52
C LYS A 12 24.69 45.37 50.02
N SER A 13 25.74 45.17 50.81
CA SER A 13 25.73 45.36 52.27
C SER A 13 25.96 46.81 52.71
N ARG A 14 26.24 47.73 51.78
CA ARG A 14 26.47 49.16 52.06
C ARG A 14 25.17 49.94 52.12
N ASP A 15 25.15 50.95 53.00
CA ASP A 15 23.96 51.77 53.22
C ASP A 15 23.63 52.66 51.99
N PRO A 16 22.35 52.96 51.71
CA PRO A 16 21.90 53.67 50.50
C PRO A 16 22.37 55.14 50.34
N GLY A 17 23.33 55.62 51.14
CA GLY A 17 23.90 56.96 51.09
C GLY A 17 25.43 57.00 51.20
N GLU A 18 26.10 55.85 51.24
CA GLU A 18 27.56 55.78 51.34
C GLU A 18 28.20 56.00 49.96
N HIS A 19 29.04 57.03 49.83
CA HIS A 19 29.76 57.29 48.59
C HIS A 19 30.93 56.31 48.44
N PHE A 20 30.77 55.29 47.60
CA PHE A 20 31.85 54.38 47.23
C PHE A 20 32.18 54.50 45.75
N THR A 21 33.45 54.28 45.40
CA THR A 21 33.82 54.11 43.99
C THR A 21 33.92 52.63 43.63
N LEU A 22 33.33 52.23 42.50
CA LEU A 22 33.48 50.87 41.95
C LEU A 22 34.94 50.46 41.71
N ARG A 23 35.87 51.43 41.73
CA ARG A 23 37.31 51.21 41.61
C ARG A 23 37.91 50.71 42.92
N GLU A 24 37.57 51.31 44.05
CA GLU A 24 38.01 50.88 45.39
C GLU A 24 37.59 49.44 45.68
N VAL A 25 36.34 49.09 45.36
CA VAL A 25 35.83 47.72 45.56
C VAL A 25 36.50 46.74 44.61
N ALA A 26 36.75 47.15 43.35
CA ALA A 26 37.46 46.31 42.39
C ALA A 26 38.91 46.03 42.81
N GLU A 27 39.60 47.02 43.38
CA GLU A 27 40.97 46.88 43.90
C GLU A 27 41.00 46.04 45.19
N LYS A 28 40.04 46.24 46.12
CA LYS A 28 39.89 45.47 47.37
C LYS A 28 39.73 43.96 47.12
N TYR A 29 38.95 43.57 46.11
CA TYR A 29 38.68 42.16 45.79
C TYR A 29 39.51 41.64 44.60
N GLN A 30 40.46 42.43 44.08
CA GLN A 30 41.30 42.08 42.93
C GLN A 30 40.51 41.63 41.69
N VAL A 31 39.37 42.27 41.41
CA VAL A 31 38.51 41.98 40.26
C VAL A 31 38.55 43.11 39.23
N ASN A 32 38.40 42.78 37.94
CA ASN A 32 38.37 43.81 36.91
C ASN A 32 37.15 44.74 37.10
N ARG A 33 37.41 46.04 37.27
CA ARG A 33 36.38 47.08 37.51
C ARG A 33 35.27 47.09 36.45
N SER A 34 35.59 46.87 35.19
CA SER A 34 34.60 46.84 34.10
C SER A 34 33.69 45.62 34.20
N THR A 35 34.23 44.46 34.60
CA THR A 35 33.47 43.23 34.82
C THR A 35 32.57 43.35 36.04
N LEU A 36 33.09 43.89 37.16
CA LEU A 36 32.30 44.17 38.37
C LEU A 36 31.17 45.17 38.08
N GLY A 37 31.47 46.27 37.38
CA GLY A 37 30.47 47.28 37.02
C GLY A 37 29.40 46.81 36.01
N ARG A 38 29.70 45.81 35.16
CA ARG A 38 28.69 45.17 34.30
C ARG A 38 27.77 44.25 35.12
N ARG A 39 28.34 43.50 36.07
CA ARG A 39 27.58 42.58 36.94
C ARG A 39 26.71 43.32 37.97
N TRP A 40 27.21 44.43 38.53
CA TRP A 40 26.45 45.33 39.42
C TRP A 40 25.24 45.98 38.75
N ARG A 41 25.39 46.42 37.49
CA ARG A 41 24.29 47.02 36.71
C ARG A 41 23.32 46.00 36.10
N GLY A 42 23.48 44.71 36.41
CA GLY A 42 22.65 43.63 35.84
C GLY A 42 22.87 43.37 34.34
N VAL A 43 23.91 43.95 33.72
CA VAL A 43 24.23 43.77 32.29
C VAL A 43 24.82 42.38 32.02
N THR A 44 25.38 41.72 33.04
CA THR A 44 25.90 40.36 32.93
C THR A 44 25.44 39.58 34.16
N ALA A 45 24.80 38.43 33.95
CA ALA A 45 24.34 37.55 35.03
C ALA A 45 25.52 36.76 35.64
N SER A 46 25.27 36.07 36.75
CA SER A 46 26.28 35.16 37.30
C SER A 46 26.62 34.06 36.31
N ARG A 47 27.79 33.41 36.47
CA ARG A 47 28.13 32.26 35.63
C ARG A 47 27.10 31.15 35.79
N GLU A 48 26.60 30.95 37.00
CA GLU A 48 25.57 29.96 37.35
C GLU A 48 24.24 30.27 36.66
N ASP A 49 23.78 31.53 36.69
CA ASP A 49 22.57 31.97 35.98
C ASP A 49 22.72 31.85 34.46
N GLY A 50 23.91 32.14 33.95
CA GLY A 50 24.26 31.93 32.54
C GLY A 50 24.21 30.46 32.14
N TYR A 51 24.64 29.55 33.02
CA TYR A 51 24.53 28.10 32.80
C TYR A 51 23.08 27.62 32.88
N LEU A 52 22.28 28.14 33.82
CA LEU A 52 20.85 27.82 33.97
C LEU A 52 20.05 28.22 32.72
N ASN A 53 20.29 29.42 32.20
CA ASN A 53 19.62 29.93 30.99
C ASN A 53 20.04 29.22 29.68
N GLN A 54 21.15 28.47 29.71
CA GLN A 54 21.62 27.67 28.57
C GLN A 54 21.18 26.20 28.62
N GLN A 55 20.49 25.77 29.69
CA GLN A 55 20.01 24.40 29.80
C GLN A 55 18.91 24.11 28.77
N ALA A 56 18.80 22.84 28.41
CA ALA A 56 17.77 22.40 27.46
C ALA A 56 16.38 22.25 28.08
N LEU A 57 16.36 22.02 29.39
CA LEU A 57 15.17 21.94 30.22
C LEU A 57 15.37 22.88 31.40
N ASP A 58 14.31 23.52 31.86
CA ASP A 58 14.35 24.27 33.11
C ASP A 58 14.35 23.34 34.33
N GLN A 59 14.56 23.92 35.51
CA GLN A 59 14.64 23.15 36.76
C GLN A 59 13.31 22.43 37.10
N GLN A 60 12.16 23.00 36.75
CA GLN A 60 10.85 22.42 37.00
C GLN A 60 10.57 21.25 36.05
N GLN A 61 10.92 21.38 34.77
CA GLN A 61 10.84 20.33 33.77
C GLN A 61 11.73 19.14 34.13
N GLU A 62 12.94 19.38 34.64
CA GLU A 62 13.81 18.31 35.12
C GLU A 62 13.23 17.58 36.35
N LEU A 63 12.61 18.30 37.28
CA LEU A 63 11.95 17.69 38.44
C LEU A 63 10.72 16.86 38.05
N GLU A 64 9.89 17.35 37.12
CA GLU A 64 8.76 16.58 36.59
C GLU A 64 9.24 15.33 35.82
N LEU A 65 10.35 15.42 35.08
CA LEU A 65 10.96 14.25 34.44
C LEU A 65 11.43 13.21 35.48
N ILE A 66 11.98 13.64 36.63
CA ILE A 66 12.37 12.72 37.72
C ILE A 66 11.13 12.08 38.38
N ARG A 67 10.06 12.85 38.61
CA ARG A 67 8.78 12.32 39.10
C ARG A 67 8.23 11.26 38.14
N TYR A 68 8.27 11.56 36.84
CA TYR A 68 7.85 10.62 35.80
C TYR A 68 8.71 9.35 35.79
N ILE A 69 10.05 9.46 35.86
CA ILE A 69 10.96 8.30 35.96
C ILE A 69 10.64 7.44 37.20
N THR A 70 10.36 8.08 38.34
CA THR A 70 9.97 7.38 39.58
C THR A 70 8.65 6.64 39.40
N LYS A 71 7.64 7.29 38.80
CA LYS A 71 6.33 6.70 38.49
C LYS A 71 6.45 5.49 37.54
N LEU A 72 7.32 5.58 36.52
CA LEU A 72 7.60 4.47 35.60
C LEU A 72 8.26 3.30 36.34
N LYS A 73 9.21 3.58 37.23
CA LYS A 73 9.85 2.56 38.07
C LYS A 73 8.85 1.86 38.99
N GLU A 74 7.95 2.60 39.64
CA GLU A 74 6.88 2.05 40.49
C GLU A 74 5.91 1.13 39.72
N ARG A 75 5.74 1.42 38.42
CA ARG A 75 4.98 0.60 37.47
C ARG A 75 5.74 -0.62 36.94
N GLY A 76 7.00 -0.81 37.31
CA GLY A 76 7.81 -1.92 36.81
C GLY A 76 8.50 -1.65 35.48
N LEU A 77 8.53 -0.40 35.01
CA LEU A 77 9.13 0.03 33.74
C LEU A 77 10.34 0.93 34.01
N PRO A 78 11.49 0.41 34.47
CA PRO A 78 12.67 1.24 34.64
C PRO A 78 13.13 1.78 33.27
N PRO A 79 13.13 3.11 33.06
CA PRO A 79 13.37 3.67 31.73
C PRO A 79 14.83 3.52 31.30
N THR A 80 15.05 3.20 30.03
CA THR A 80 16.40 3.12 29.45
C THR A 80 16.97 4.52 29.19
N ARG A 81 18.29 4.61 28.96
CA ARG A 81 18.94 5.88 28.58
C ARG A 81 18.34 6.48 27.31
N GLU A 82 17.93 5.64 26.37
CA GLU A 82 17.26 6.05 25.14
C GLU A 82 15.86 6.59 25.40
N MET A 83 15.08 5.94 26.27
CA MET A 83 13.78 6.47 26.71
C MET A 83 13.92 7.85 27.36
N ILE A 84 14.90 8.02 28.26
CA ILE A 84 15.17 9.33 28.90
C ILE A 84 15.54 10.38 27.86
N ARG A 85 16.36 10.05 26.86
CA ARG A 85 16.69 10.95 25.75
C ARG A 85 15.45 11.36 24.96
N ASN A 86 14.58 10.41 24.67
CA ASN A 86 13.36 10.66 23.89
C ASN A 86 12.41 11.55 24.68
N PHE A 87 12.15 11.24 25.95
CA PHE A 87 11.32 12.06 26.84
C PHE A 87 11.85 13.49 26.96
N SER A 88 13.16 13.65 27.18
CA SER A 88 13.74 14.98 27.32
C SER A 88 13.77 15.76 26.00
N SER A 89 13.94 15.08 24.87
CA SER A 89 13.89 15.70 23.54
C SER A 89 12.49 16.21 23.19
N GLU A 90 11.47 15.50 23.66
CA GLU A 90 10.07 15.87 23.46
C GLU A 90 9.68 17.07 24.32
N ILE A 91 10.05 17.07 25.60
CA ILE A 91 9.84 18.22 26.50
C ILE A 91 10.61 19.46 26.02
N ALA A 92 11.82 19.27 25.48
CA ALA A 92 12.65 20.37 24.96
C ALA A 92 12.28 20.80 23.52
N HIS A 93 11.33 20.11 22.87
CA HIS A 93 10.98 20.27 21.45
C HIS A 93 12.17 20.27 20.49
N ARG A 94 13.25 19.55 20.84
CA ARG A 94 14.47 19.44 20.03
C ARG A 94 15.21 18.15 20.38
N GLN A 95 15.89 17.56 19.40
CA GLN A 95 16.67 16.35 19.61
C GLN A 95 17.85 16.61 20.56
N LEU A 96 17.85 15.94 21.71
CA LEU A 96 18.92 16.00 22.70
C LEU A 96 19.91 14.85 22.51
N SER A 97 21.18 15.11 22.81
CA SER A 97 22.25 14.13 22.64
C SER A 97 22.38 13.18 23.84
N ASP A 98 22.99 12.01 23.65
CA ASP A 98 23.34 11.08 24.74
C ASP A 98 24.19 11.74 25.83
N ARG A 99 24.99 12.76 25.47
CA ARG A 99 25.79 13.53 26.42
C ARG A 99 24.92 14.33 27.38
N TRP A 100 23.78 14.83 26.92
CA TRP A 100 22.81 15.50 27.77
C TRP A 100 22.26 14.54 28.84
N VAL A 101 21.89 13.32 28.44
CA VAL A 101 21.38 12.28 29.36
C VAL A 101 22.42 11.94 30.43
N SER A 102 23.71 11.80 30.05
CA SER A 102 24.78 11.60 31.02
C SER A 102 24.86 12.75 32.04
N ARG A 103 24.82 14.01 31.57
CA ARG A 103 24.86 15.19 32.44
C ARG A 103 23.63 15.31 33.34
N PHE A 104 22.45 14.94 32.84
CA PHE A 104 21.22 14.89 33.63
C PHE A 104 21.32 13.88 34.78
N ILE A 105 21.77 12.65 34.49
CA ILE A 105 21.97 11.61 35.51
C ILE A 105 23.01 12.05 36.55
N THR A 106 24.12 12.68 36.11
CA THR A 106 25.14 13.18 37.04
C THR A 106 24.61 14.31 37.92
N ARG A 107 23.84 15.26 37.38
CA ARG A 107 23.25 16.36 38.16
C ARG A 107 22.24 15.87 39.21
N HIS A 108 21.48 14.83 38.88
CA HIS A 108 20.40 14.31 39.74
C HIS A 108 20.76 12.99 40.41
N GLN A 109 22.06 12.73 40.64
CA GLN A 109 22.56 11.46 41.17
C GLN A 109 21.97 11.08 42.55
N ILE A 110 21.47 12.08 43.30
CA ILE A 110 20.78 11.89 44.58
C ILE A 110 19.42 11.17 44.38
N HIS A 111 18.72 11.46 43.28
CA HIS A 111 17.38 10.92 43.00
C HIS A 111 17.42 9.71 42.04
N ILE A 112 18.38 9.68 41.11
CA ILE A 112 18.47 8.66 40.07
C ILE A 112 19.90 8.15 39.91
N ILE A 113 20.05 6.85 39.68
CA ILE A 113 21.35 6.22 39.46
C ILE A 113 21.28 5.39 38.17
N SER A 114 22.25 5.55 37.27
CA SER A 114 22.43 4.62 36.16
C SER A 114 23.38 3.50 36.56
N LYS A 115 22.89 2.26 36.52
CA LYS A 115 23.72 1.06 36.63
C LYS A 115 23.66 0.31 35.30
N TRP A 116 24.78 -0.25 34.89
CA TRP A 116 24.80 -1.20 33.79
C TRP A 116 24.05 -2.45 34.22
N THR A 117 22.91 -2.70 33.60
CA THR A 117 22.35 -4.05 33.51
C THR A 117 23.00 -4.71 32.31
N THR A 118 23.67 -5.84 32.51
CA THR A 118 24.34 -6.55 31.41
C THR A 118 23.33 -6.97 30.35
N ALA A 119 23.46 -6.40 29.14
CA ALA A 119 22.93 -7.02 27.93
C ALA A 119 23.76 -8.27 27.66
N MET A 120 23.29 -9.43 28.13
CA MET A 120 24.00 -10.69 27.97
C MET A 120 23.73 -11.25 26.58
N ASP A 121 24.57 -10.88 25.62
CA ASP A 121 24.59 -11.53 24.32
C ASP A 121 25.59 -12.70 24.30
N ARG A 122 25.22 -13.75 23.56
CA ARG A 122 25.97 -14.96 23.14
C ARG A 122 26.04 -16.25 23.96
N VAL A 123 25.37 -16.42 25.10
CA VAL A 123 25.09 -17.77 25.62
C VAL A 123 23.63 -17.90 26.03
N ARG A 124 22.80 -18.34 25.08
CA ARG A 124 21.35 -18.62 25.20
C ARG A 124 20.99 -19.70 26.23
N HIS A 125 21.93 -20.10 27.10
CA HIS A 125 21.74 -21.10 28.15
C HIS A 125 22.24 -20.65 29.54
N LEU A 126 22.89 -19.48 29.67
CA LEU A 126 23.45 -19.00 30.96
C LEU A 126 22.79 -17.71 31.49
N ALA A 127 21.97 -17.02 30.69
CA ALA A 127 21.35 -15.72 31.05
C ALA A 127 20.07 -15.83 31.91
N ASP A 128 19.78 -17.05 32.37
CA ASP A 128 18.54 -17.44 32.99
C ASP A 128 18.71 -17.30 34.52
N SER A 129 18.84 -16.05 34.97
CA SER A 129 19.06 -15.72 36.38
C SER A 129 17.76 -15.90 37.17
N GLU A 130 17.73 -16.91 38.04
CA GLU A 130 16.62 -17.19 38.95
C GLU A 130 16.14 -15.93 39.69
N SER A 131 17.06 -15.10 40.20
CA SER A 131 16.73 -13.86 40.90
C SER A 131 15.98 -12.84 40.02
N LYS A 132 16.28 -12.79 38.72
CA LYS A 132 15.57 -11.90 37.76
C LYS A 132 14.13 -12.34 37.58
N TYR A 133 13.90 -13.64 37.39
CA TYR A 133 12.56 -14.21 37.27
C TYR A 133 11.79 -14.06 38.58
N ARG A 134 12.45 -14.28 39.71
CA ARG A 134 11.86 -14.10 41.03
C ARG A 134 11.35 -12.68 41.23
N LEU A 135 12.19 -11.67 40.96
CA LEU A 135 11.78 -10.25 41.07
C LEU A 135 10.62 -9.90 40.13
N TYR A 136 10.63 -10.46 38.91
CA TYR A 136 9.53 -10.28 37.96
C TYR A 136 8.22 -10.86 38.49
N PHE A 137 8.23 -12.10 38.96
CA PHE A 137 7.04 -12.75 39.51
C PHE A 137 6.58 -12.08 40.79
N GLU A 138 7.47 -11.67 41.69
CA GLU A 138 7.12 -10.89 42.88
C GLU A 138 6.38 -9.60 42.52
N LEU A 139 6.90 -8.86 41.52
CA LEU A 139 6.25 -7.65 41.03
C LEU A 139 4.88 -7.94 40.40
N LEU A 140 4.80 -8.96 39.53
CA LEU A 140 3.58 -9.38 38.85
C LEU A 140 2.52 -9.78 39.87
N HIS A 141 2.86 -10.68 40.80
CA HIS A 141 1.95 -11.18 41.83
C HIS A 141 1.45 -10.03 42.70
N ARG A 142 2.37 -9.15 43.15
CA ARG A 142 2.00 -7.97 43.94
C ARG A 142 0.97 -7.11 43.22
N LYS A 143 1.16 -6.86 41.92
CA LYS A 143 0.25 -6.02 41.13
C LYS A 143 -1.08 -6.73 40.84
N ILE A 144 -1.07 -8.03 40.56
CA ILE A 144 -2.31 -8.80 40.41
C ILE A 144 -3.14 -8.74 41.70
N THR A 145 -2.51 -8.92 42.87
CA THR A 145 -3.19 -8.84 44.16
C THR A 145 -3.65 -7.41 44.50
N GLU A 146 -2.82 -6.40 44.29
CA GLU A 146 -3.13 -4.99 44.57
C GLU A 146 -4.38 -4.52 43.80
N TYR A 147 -4.49 -4.88 42.52
CA TYR A 147 -5.59 -4.44 41.65
C TYR A 147 -6.70 -5.49 41.47
N HIS A 148 -6.62 -6.63 42.15
CA HIS A 148 -7.60 -7.72 42.07
C HIS A 148 -7.84 -8.20 40.63
N LEU A 149 -6.77 -8.36 39.87
CA LEU A 149 -6.84 -8.74 38.45
C LEU A 149 -7.25 -10.21 38.31
N GLU A 150 -8.14 -10.49 37.37
CA GLU A 150 -8.56 -11.83 37.00
C GLU A 150 -7.95 -12.27 35.67
N ALA A 151 -8.14 -13.54 35.29
CA ALA A 151 -7.64 -14.10 34.03
C ALA A 151 -8.03 -13.24 32.80
N ARG A 152 -9.28 -12.74 32.81
CA ARG A 152 -9.86 -11.89 31.76
C ARG A 152 -9.19 -10.51 31.62
N ASP A 153 -8.43 -10.08 32.62
CA ASP A 153 -7.78 -8.77 32.63
C ASP A 153 -6.30 -8.85 32.20
N ILE A 154 -5.77 -10.07 31.99
CA ILE A 154 -4.36 -10.31 31.69
C ILE A 154 -4.21 -10.64 30.22
N TYR A 155 -3.62 -9.70 29.48
CA TYR A 155 -3.36 -9.84 28.05
C TYR A 155 -1.87 -9.98 27.76
N ASN A 156 -1.55 -10.94 26.90
CA ASN A 156 -0.23 -11.10 26.33
C ASN A 156 -0.28 -10.72 24.85
N MET A 157 0.70 -9.96 24.38
CA MET A 157 0.77 -9.53 22.99
C MET A 157 2.18 -9.61 22.45
N ASP A 158 2.30 -9.93 21.17
CA ASP A 158 3.58 -10.01 20.48
C ASP A 158 3.44 -9.99 18.96
N GLU A 159 4.57 -9.82 18.29
CA GLU A 159 4.69 -9.78 16.85
C GLU A 159 5.38 -11.03 16.29
N LYS A 160 4.90 -11.49 15.14
CA LYS A 160 5.52 -12.58 14.40
C LYS A 160 5.69 -12.25 12.93
N GLY A 161 6.92 -12.41 12.45
CA GLY A 161 7.23 -12.37 11.02
C GLY A 161 6.89 -13.66 10.28
N PHE A 162 6.23 -13.54 9.13
CA PHE A 162 5.98 -14.62 8.18
C PHE A 162 6.71 -14.38 6.87
N LEU A 163 7.39 -15.42 6.38
CA LEU A 163 7.89 -15.49 5.01
C LEU A 163 6.88 -16.29 4.19
N ILE A 164 6.23 -15.63 3.23
CA ILE A 164 5.01 -16.14 2.58
C ILE A 164 5.25 -17.47 1.82
N GLY A 165 6.42 -17.64 1.20
CA GLY A 165 6.74 -18.80 0.36
C GLY A 165 7.80 -19.77 0.90
N LEU A 166 8.22 -19.65 2.16
CA LEU A 166 9.28 -20.52 2.70
C LEU A 166 8.68 -21.70 3.49
N ILE A 167 8.72 -22.88 2.87
CA ILE A 167 8.59 -24.14 3.60
C ILE A 167 9.88 -24.35 4.39
N GLY A 168 9.80 -24.71 5.67
CA GLY A 168 10.96 -25.08 6.47
C GLY A 168 11.79 -26.23 5.86
N ARG A 169 12.92 -26.59 6.50
CA ARG A 169 13.75 -27.71 6.06
C ARG A 169 12.92 -29.00 5.98
N SER A 170 12.76 -29.52 4.77
CA SER A 170 12.01 -30.77 4.48
C SER A 170 12.90 -31.76 3.74
N LYS A 171 12.80 -33.05 4.08
CA LYS A 171 13.42 -34.11 3.29
C LYS A 171 12.76 -34.17 1.90
N ARG A 172 13.57 -34.12 0.84
CA ARG A 172 13.11 -34.18 -0.55
C ARG A 172 13.60 -35.48 -1.20
N ILE A 173 12.78 -36.01 -2.09
CA ILE A 173 13.10 -37.23 -2.83
C ILE A 173 13.64 -36.81 -4.19
N PHE A 174 14.87 -37.21 -4.49
CA PHE A 174 15.51 -37.00 -5.78
C PHE A 174 15.70 -38.34 -6.48
N SER A 175 15.74 -38.33 -7.82
CA SER A 175 16.22 -39.49 -8.56
C SER A 175 17.70 -39.73 -8.27
N ARG A 176 18.06 -40.96 -7.88
CA ARG A 176 19.44 -41.36 -7.58
C ARG A 176 20.42 -40.99 -8.70
N ARG A 177 20.03 -41.29 -9.95
CA ARG A 177 20.81 -40.99 -11.15
C ARG A 177 21.04 -39.48 -11.35
N GLN A 178 20.05 -38.64 -11.06
CA GLN A 178 20.16 -37.18 -11.19
C GLN A 178 20.95 -36.55 -10.04
N TRP A 179 20.88 -37.14 -8.84
CA TRP A 179 21.64 -36.73 -7.66
C TRP A 179 23.14 -36.98 -7.83
N GLU A 180 23.49 -38.17 -8.31
CA GLU A 180 24.86 -38.62 -8.57
C GLU A 180 25.51 -37.79 -9.70
N LYS A 181 24.76 -37.49 -10.76
CA LYS A 181 25.20 -36.62 -11.86
C LYS A 181 25.30 -35.13 -11.52
N LYS A 182 24.91 -34.73 -10.31
CA LYS A 182 24.91 -33.33 -9.83
C LYS A 182 24.03 -32.35 -10.62
N GLU A 183 23.17 -32.84 -11.52
CA GLU A 183 22.37 -32.02 -12.44
C GLU A 183 21.27 -31.22 -11.72
N VAL A 184 20.74 -31.73 -10.60
CA VAL A 184 19.67 -31.08 -9.81
C VAL A 184 20.07 -31.02 -8.33
N ARG A 185 21.05 -30.17 -8.01
CA ARG A 185 21.51 -29.92 -6.63
C ARG A 185 20.97 -28.63 -6.01
N ALA A 186 20.51 -27.71 -6.85
CA ALA A 186 19.93 -26.45 -6.40
C ALA A 186 18.42 -26.62 -6.19
N SER A 187 17.94 -26.22 -5.01
CA SER A 187 16.53 -25.96 -4.78
C SER A 187 16.03 -24.99 -5.86
N LEU A 188 15.02 -25.36 -6.65
CA LEU A 188 14.13 -24.32 -7.17
C LEU A 188 13.53 -23.64 -5.93
N GLN A 189 13.91 -22.37 -5.71
CA GLN A 189 13.32 -21.57 -4.64
C GLN A 189 11.87 -21.26 -5.03
N ASP A 190 10.94 -22.13 -4.61
CA ASP A 190 9.55 -22.15 -5.06
C ASP A 190 8.63 -21.09 -4.42
N GLY A 191 9.18 -20.06 -3.76
CA GLY A 191 8.39 -19.10 -3.01
C GLY A 191 8.93 -17.67 -3.01
N SER A 192 8.01 -16.70 -3.01
CA SER A 192 8.37 -15.30 -2.79
C SER A 192 8.93 -15.10 -1.37
N ARG A 193 10.04 -14.36 -1.23
CA ARG A 193 10.60 -13.92 0.07
C ARG A 193 9.85 -12.73 0.66
N GLU A 194 8.60 -12.55 0.25
CA GLU A 194 7.80 -11.46 0.73
C GLU A 194 7.47 -11.68 2.21
N PHE A 195 7.71 -10.64 3.00
CA PHE A 195 7.53 -10.63 4.45
C PHE A 195 6.17 -10.01 4.81
N LEU A 196 5.54 -10.58 5.83
CA LEU A 196 4.31 -10.08 6.44
C LEU A 196 4.45 -10.16 7.96
N THR A 197 4.05 -9.11 8.67
CA THR A 197 4.04 -9.11 10.13
C THR A 197 2.64 -9.38 10.65
N LEU A 198 2.53 -10.31 11.60
CA LEU A 198 1.35 -10.58 12.40
C LEU A 198 1.52 -9.88 13.77
N LEU A 199 0.52 -9.12 14.19
CA LEU A 199 0.32 -8.75 15.59
C LEU A 199 -0.76 -9.65 16.17
N ALA A 200 -0.43 -10.34 17.26
CA ALA A 200 -1.33 -11.24 17.95
C ALA A 200 -1.46 -10.83 19.41
N CYS A 201 -2.65 -11.04 19.98
CA CYS A 201 -2.90 -10.83 21.39
C CYS A 201 -3.84 -11.92 21.92
N CYS A 202 -3.48 -12.53 23.04
CA CYS A 202 -4.28 -13.52 23.74
C CYS A 202 -4.47 -13.14 25.21
N CYS A 203 -5.57 -13.61 25.78
CA CYS A 203 -5.94 -13.36 27.16
C CYS A 203 -5.73 -14.63 28.01
N ALA A 204 -5.43 -14.45 29.29
CA ALA A 204 -5.21 -15.58 30.19
C ALA A 204 -6.48 -16.39 30.47
N ASP A 205 -7.67 -15.89 30.11
CA ASP A 205 -8.93 -16.63 30.13
C ASP A 205 -9.09 -17.64 28.97
N GLY A 206 -8.14 -17.68 28.04
CA GLY A 206 -8.18 -18.56 26.87
C GLY A 206 -8.72 -17.89 25.61
N SER A 207 -9.22 -16.66 25.68
CA SER A 207 -9.66 -15.91 24.52
C SER A 207 -8.49 -15.29 23.74
N SER A 208 -8.73 -14.92 22.49
CA SER A 208 -7.77 -14.15 21.68
C SER A 208 -8.45 -12.97 21.01
N LEU A 209 -7.72 -11.87 20.88
CA LEU A 209 -8.18 -10.73 20.10
C LEU A 209 -7.97 -11.03 18.60
N PRO A 210 -8.80 -10.43 17.72
CA PRO A 210 -8.63 -10.59 16.29
C PRO A 210 -7.20 -10.24 15.83
N PRO A 211 -6.54 -11.10 15.04
CA PRO A 211 -5.18 -10.87 14.58
C PRO A 211 -5.11 -9.65 13.66
N SER A 212 -3.94 -9.01 13.65
CA SER A 212 -3.69 -7.89 12.74
C SER A 212 -2.52 -8.17 11.81
N LEU A 213 -2.75 -8.02 10.51
CA LEU A 213 -1.78 -8.34 9.45
C LEU A 213 -1.23 -7.06 8.83
N ILE A 214 0.09 -6.91 8.83
CA ILE A 214 0.80 -5.77 8.26
C ILE A 214 1.51 -6.20 6.98
N TYR A 215 1.05 -5.68 5.84
CA TYR A 215 1.64 -5.96 4.55
C TYR A 215 2.77 -4.97 4.22
N ALA A 216 3.89 -5.48 3.69
CA ALA A 216 4.89 -4.64 3.06
C ALA A 216 4.36 -4.02 1.76
N ALA A 217 4.16 -2.69 1.75
CA ALA A 217 3.60 -1.94 0.63
C ALA A 217 4.32 -0.61 0.38
N LYS A 218 4.71 -0.35 -0.87
CA LYS A 218 5.21 0.96 -1.29
C LYS A 218 4.05 1.98 -1.25
N LYS A 219 4.26 3.11 -0.57
CA LYS A 219 3.26 4.18 -0.35
C LYS A 219 2.01 3.76 0.46
N GLY A 220 2.08 2.68 1.25
CA GLY A 220 0.96 2.25 2.12
C GLY A 220 -0.28 1.73 1.37
N ALA A 221 -0.17 1.47 0.08
CA ALA A 221 -1.31 1.04 -0.74
C ALA A 221 -1.53 -0.47 -0.63
N ILE A 222 -2.61 -0.87 0.04
CA ILE A 222 -3.08 -2.27 0.07
C ILE A 222 -3.72 -2.61 -1.27
N ARG A 223 -3.33 -3.74 -1.87
CA ARG A 223 -3.90 -4.20 -3.14
C ARG A 223 -5.13 -5.07 -2.90
N LEU A 224 -6.15 -4.93 -3.75
CA LEU A 224 -7.35 -5.75 -3.71
C LEU A 224 -7.03 -7.25 -3.69
N SER A 225 -6.08 -7.68 -4.53
CA SER A 225 -5.66 -9.08 -4.64
C SER A 225 -5.07 -9.68 -3.36
N TRP A 226 -4.68 -8.87 -2.38
CA TRP A 226 -4.12 -9.35 -1.11
C TRP A 226 -5.19 -9.64 -0.07
N VAL A 227 -6.34 -8.97 -0.20
CA VAL A 227 -7.42 -8.99 0.77
C VAL A 227 -8.71 -9.55 0.18
N GLU A 228 -8.76 -9.93 -1.11
CA GLU A 228 -9.96 -10.41 -1.82
C GLU A 228 -10.68 -11.53 -1.05
N ASP A 229 -9.92 -12.43 -0.43
CA ASP A 229 -10.43 -13.57 0.33
C ASP A 229 -10.89 -13.20 1.76
N ILE A 230 -10.63 -11.98 2.24
CA ILE A 230 -11.12 -11.52 3.55
C ILE A 230 -12.60 -11.14 3.41
N LYS A 231 -13.48 -11.80 4.16
CA LYS A 231 -14.93 -11.58 4.09
C LYS A 231 -15.47 -11.11 5.43
N ALA A 232 -16.17 -9.99 5.43
CA ALA A 232 -16.79 -9.49 6.66
C ALA A 232 -17.90 -10.45 7.11
N GLY A 233 -18.01 -10.69 8.42
CA GLY A 233 -18.95 -11.64 9.02
C GLY A 233 -18.46 -13.09 9.07
N GLU A 234 -17.52 -13.47 8.20
CA GLU A 234 -16.84 -14.78 8.28
C GLU A 234 -15.48 -14.67 8.99
N HIS A 235 -14.76 -13.57 8.78
CA HIS A 235 -13.41 -13.37 9.30
C HIS A 235 -13.36 -12.17 10.23
N GLU A 236 -12.66 -12.33 11.35
CA GLU A 236 -12.32 -11.26 12.29
C GLU A 236 -10.81 -11.03 12.22
N VAL A 237 -10.40 -10.05 11.42
CA VAL A 237 -8.98 -9.75 11.16
C VAL A 237 -8.85 -8.28 10.78
N PHE A 238 -7.81 -7.62 11.27
CA PHE A 238 -7.48 -6.27 10.88
C PHE A 238 -6.30 -6.26 9.92
N VAL A 239 -6.28 -5.33 8.97
CA VAL A 239 -5.20 -5.23 7.99
C VAL A 239 -4.63 -3.82 7.99
N SER A 240 -3.31 -3.73 7.98
CA SER A 240 -2.57 -2.49 7.74
C SER A 240 -1.42 -2.72 6.77
N SER A 241 -0.67 -1.66 6.47
CA SER A 241 0.52 -1.77 5.64
C SER A 241 1.59 -0.76 6.02
N SER A 242 2.85 -1.12 5.79
CA SER A 242 4.00 -0.25 6.02
C SER A 242 5.02 -0.38 4.89
N PRO A 243 5.90 0.63 4.69
CA PRO A 243 6.93 0.57 3.65
C PRO A 243 7.85 -0.66 3.77
N THR A 244 8.15 -1.07 5.00
CA THR A 244 9.09 -2.15 5.32
C THR A 244 8.39 -3.49 5.61
N GLY A 245 7.07 -3.47 5.84
CA GLY A 245 6.29 -4.61 6.31
C GLY A 245 6.34 -4.84 7.81
N TRP A 246 7.20 -4.10 8.52
CA TRP A 246 7.30 -4.14 9.98
C TRP A 246 6.30 -3.16 10.62
N SER A 247 5.96 -3.42 11.87
CA SER A 247 5.34 -2.39 12.72
C SER A 247 6.33 -1.25 12.96
N ASN A 248 5.80 -0.12 13.38
CA ASN A 248 6.55 1.03 13.86
C ASN A 248 5.69 1.74 14.91
N ASP A 249 6.24 2.72 15.63
CA ASP A 249 5.54 3.40 16.73
C ASP A 249 4.16 3.94 16.31
N ASN A 250 4.05 4.49 15.09
CA ASN A 250 2.78 4.99 14.55
C ASN A 250 1.76 3.88 14.28
N ILE A 251 2.21 2.72 13.75
CA ILE A 251 1.37 1.54 13.53
C ILE A 251 1.00 0.92 14.87
N GLY A 252 1.91 0.89 15.85
CA GLY A 252 1.63 0.49 17.22
C GLY A 252 0.53 1.35 17.83
N LEU A 253 0.65 2.68 17.75
CA LEU A 253 -0.33 3.64 18.25
C LEU A 253 -1.69 3.54 17.52
N ALA A 254 -1.69 3.34 16.20
CA ALA A 254 -2.93 3.13 15.46
C ALA A 254 -3.59 1.78 15.77
N TRP A 255 -2.79 0.73 16.01
CA TRP A 255 -3.28 -0.55 16.49
C TRP A 255 -3.91 -0.39 17.88
N LEU A 256 -3.30 0.43 18.73
CA LEU A 256 -3.76 0.80 20.07
C LEU A 256 -5.13 1.46 20.12
N GLU A 257 -5.29 2.54 19.36
CA GLU A 257 -6.52 3.33 19.35
C GLU A 257 -7.66 2.64 18.59
N GLN A 258 -7.32 1.73 17.66
CA GLN A 258 -8.29 1.13 16.74
C GLN A 258 -8.52 -0.38 16.96
N VAL A 259 -7.64 -1.07 17.69
CA VAL A 259 -7.65 -2.54 17.88
C VAL A 259 -7.36 -2.94 19.35
N HIS A 260 -6.23 -2.54 19.96
CA HIS A 260 -5.87 -2.55 21.40
C HIS A 260 -4.36 -2.23 21.55
N GLY A 261 -3.79 -1.92 22.74
CA GLY A 261 -2.54 -2.62 23.10
C GLY A 261 -1.16 -1.97 23.35
N SER A 262 -0.20 -1.85 22.40
CA SER A 262 1.19 -1.36 22.71
C SER A 262 2.13 -0.79 21.61
N HIS A 263 3.08 0.10 22.03
CA HIS A 263 4.56 0.16 21.77
C HIS A 263 5.21 1.37 22.49
N VAL A 264 6.41 1.24 23.09
CA VAL A 264 6.97 2.15 24.14
C VAL A 264 7.43 3.54 23.66
N THR A 265 6.47 4.43 23.38
CA THR A 265 6.66 5.90 23.30
C THR A 265 6.09 6.59 24.54
N ILE A 266 6.37 7.89 24.76
CA ILE A 266 5.76 8.61 25.89
C ILE A 266 4.24 8.67 25.74
N GLU A 267 3.76 8.94 24.52
CA GLU A 267 2.34 9.01 24.17
C GLU A 267 1.63 7.70 24.48
N PHE A 268 2.32 6.58 24.24
CA PHE A 268 1.82 5.25 24.58
C PHE A 268 1.68 5.02 26.09
N ILE A 269 2.71 5.35 26.87
CA ILE A 269 2.66 5.15 28.32
C ILE A 269 1.60 6.06 28.94
N ASP A 270 1.48 7.29 28.43
CA ASP A 270 0.43 8.24 28.80
C ASP A 270 -0.96 7.73 28.47
N TYR A 271 -1.14 7.12 27.29
CA TYR A 271 -2.40 6.50 26.90
C TYR A 271 -2.77 5.37 27.86
N CYS A 272 -1.85 4.44 28.12
CA CYS A 272 -2.08 3.36 29.07
C CYS A 272 -2.43 3.88 30.46
N ASP A 273 -1.77 4.95 30.91
CA ASP A 273 -2.08 5.59 32.19
C ASP A 273 -3.50 6.18 32.22
N ARG A 274 -3.87 6.96 31.21
CA ARG A 274 -5.20 7.57 31.09
C ARG A 274 -6.31 6.52 31.06
N HIS A 275 -6.04 5.36 30.45
CA HIS A 275 -6.97 4.25 30.31
C HIS A 275 -6.86 3.20 31.43
N ARG A 276 -6.04 3.45 32.46
CA ARG A 276 -5.81 2.52 33.60
C ARG A 276 -5.34 1.12 33.17
N ILE A 277 -4.55 1.06 32.11
CA ILE A 277 -3.91 -0.15 31.61
C ILE A 277 -2.55 -0.30 32.31
N LEU A 278 -2.37 -1.42 33.00
CA LEU A 278 -1.10 -1.75 33.65
C LEU A 278 -0.18 -2.44 32.65
N LEU A 279 0.98 -1.83 32.38
CA LEU A 279 2.00 -2.38 31.52
C LEU A 279 3.02 -3.14 32.35
N ILE A 280 3.25 -4.41 32.00
CA ILE A 280 4.36 -5.19 32.53
C ILE A 280 5.32 -5.54 31.41
N ILE A 281 6.58 -5.11 31.54
CA ILE A 281 7.64 -5.46 30.60
C ILE A 281 8.21 -6.81 31.00
N LEU A 282 8.21 -7.75 30.07
CA LEU A 282 8.90 -9.02 30.24
C LEU A 282 10.40 -8.78 30.42
N PRO A 283 11.08 -9.51 31.32
CA PRO A 283 12.51 -9.37 31.51
C PRO A 283 13.27 -9.54 30.19
N PRO A 284 14.38 -8.81 29.98
CA PRO A 284 15.15 -8.95 28.75
C PRO A 284 15.58 -10.40 28.55
N TYR A 285 15.54 -10.86 27.29
CA TYR A 285 15.87 -12.22 26.86
C TYR A 285 14.97 -13.34 27.43
N SER A 286 13.78 -13.03 27.93
CA SER A 286 12.82 -14.03 28.46
C SER A 286 11.79 -14.52 27.44
N THR A 287 11.93 -14.17 26.16
CA THR A 287 10.99 -14.58 25.10
C THR A 287 10.77 -16.10 25.03
N HIS A 288 11.80 -16.88 25.30
CA HIS A 288 11.73 -18.35 25.26
C HIS A 288 11.25 -18.98 26.58
N THR A 289 10.84 -18.18 27.57
CA THR A 289 10.47 -18.63 28.92
C THR A 289 9.19 -17.99 29.47
N LEU A 290 8.98 -16.70 29.24
CA LEU A 290 7.85 -15.92 29.78
C LEU A 290 6.93 -15.32 28.72
N GLN A 291 7.14 -15.62 27.44
CA GLN A 291 6.26 -15.15 26.37
C GLN A 291 5.31 -16.26 25.91
N PRO A 292 4.05 -16.31 26.39
CA PRO A 292 3.06 -17.31 26.01
C PRO A 292 2.93 -17.50 24.49
N LEU A 293 2.88 -16.39 23.75
CA LEU A 293 2.77 -16.40 22.30
C LEU A 293 3.94 -17.13 21.64
N ASP A 294 5.20 -16.83 22.01
CA ASP A 294 6.37 -17.47 21.40
C ASP A 294 6.57 -18.93 21.82
N LEU A 295 6.28 -19.25 23.07
CA LEU A 295 6.51 -20.58 23.63
C LEU A 295 5.64 -21.65 22.98
N VAL A 296 4.35 -21.34 22.78
CA VAL A 296 3.36 -22.34 22.34
C VAL A 296 2.69 -21.92 21.05
N LEU A 297 2.05 -20.75 21.03
CA LEU A 297 1.08 -20.40 19.98
C LEU A 297 1.77 -20.15 18.64
N PHE A 298 2.82 -19.36 18.60
CA PHE A 298 3.57 -19.02 17.39
C PHE A 298 4.32 -20.22 16.81
N LYS A 299 4.79 -21.14 17.65
CA LYS A 299 5.35 -22.42 17.18
C LYS A 299 4.28 -23.29 16.53
N THR A 300 3.12 -23.41 17.18
CA THR A 300 1.99 -24.20 16.67
C THR A 300 1.44 -23.60 15.37
N LEU A 301 1.26 -22.27 15.34
CA LEU A 301 0.84 -21.53 14.15
C LEU A 301 1.83 -21.70 12.99
N SER A 302 3.14 -21.61 13.25
CA SER A 302 4.16 -21.87 12.22
C SER A 302 4.08 -23.28 11.65
N GLN A 303 3.82 -24.28 12.49
CA GLN A 303 3.66 -25.66 12.05
C GLN A 303 2.38 -25.85 11.23
N ALA A 304 1.25 -25.33 11.71
CA ALA A 304 -0.04 -25.38 11.02
C ALA A 304 0.05 -24.69 9.65
N TYR A 305 0.64 -23.49 9.59
CA TYR A 305 0.86 -22.76 8.34
C TYR A 305 1.79 -23.53 7.38
N SER A 306 2.85 -24.18 7.89
CA SER A 306 3.72 -25.02 7.06
C SER A 306 3.00 -26.23 6.47
N ASN A 307 2.05 -26.81 7.22
CA ASN A 307 1.20 -27.89 6.73
C ASN A 307 0.24 -27.39 5.64
N GLU A 308 -0.39 -26.22 5.83
CA GLU A 308 -1.24 -25.59 4.81
C GLU A 308 -0.47 -25.26 3.53
N LEU A 309 0.75 -24.73 3.64
CA LEU A 309 1.65 -24.53 2.51
C LEU A 309 1.96 -25.83 1.77
N THR A 310 2.23 -26.90 2.51
CA THR A 310 2.53 -28.22 1.94
C THR A 310 1.32 -28.79 1.20
N ASN A 311 0.13 -28.68 1.80
CA ASN A 311 -1.13 -29.12 1.20
C ASN A 311 -1.45 -28.32 -0.08
N HIS A 312 -1.24 -27.00 -0.05
CA HIS A 312 -1.41 -26.14 -1.20
C HIS A 312 -0.49 -26.52 -2.36
N LEU A 313 0.78 -26.80 -2.07
CA LEU A 313 1.75 -27.23 -3.08
C LEU A 313 1.46 -28.63 -3.61
N TYR A 314 1.01 -29.55 -2.75
CA TYR A 314 0.58 -30.89 -3.17
C TYR A 314 -0.58 -30.81 -4.18
N LYS A 315 -1.61 -30.05 -3.82
CA LYS A 315 -2.78 -29.72 -4.66
C LYS A 315 -2.37 -29.15 -6.01
N ALA A 316 -1.59 -28.06 -6.00
CA ALA A 316 -1.10 -27.42 -7.23
C ALA A 316 0.09 -28.13 -7.91
N GLN A 317 0.50 -29.32 -7.45
CA GLN A 317 1.69 -30.07 -7.90
C GLN A 317 3.01 -29.27 -7.91
N GLY A 318 3.11 -28.22 -7.08
CA GLY A 318 4.23 -27.28 -7.10
C GLY A 318 4.31 -26.42 -8.37
N LEU A 319 3.31 -26.43 -9.24
CA LEU A 319 3.31 -25.73 -10.53
C LEU A 319 2.89 -24.26 -10.45
N ALA A 320 2.36 -23.85 -9.30
CA ALA A 320 1.94 -22.49 -9.01
C ALA A 320 2.78 -21.92 -7.85
N PRO A 321 3.56 -20.84 -8.07
CA PRO A 321 4.34 -20.22 -7.01
C PRO A 321 3.43 -19.43 -6.07
N ILE A 322 3.73 -19.44 -4.78
CA ILE A 322 2.91 -18.77 -3.75
C ILE A 322 3.15 -17.25 -3.79
N LYS A 323 2.05 -16.48 -3.87
CA LYS A 323 2.07 -15.00 -3.85
C LYS A 323 1.42 -14.45 -2.59
N LYS A 324 1.63 -13.15 -2.32
CA LYS A 324 0.95 -12.41 -1.22
C LYS A 324 -0.56 -12.61 -1.12
N GLY A 325 -1.26 -12.73 -2.25
CA GLY A 325 -2.71 -12.94 -2.28
C GLY A 325 -3.16 -14.35 -1.85
N ASP A 326 -2.25 -15.32 -1.77
CA ASP A 326 -2.54 -16.67 -1.30
C ASP A 326 -2.27 -16.82 0.20
N PHE A 327 -1.64 -15.82 0.84
CA PHE A 327 -1.27 -15.87 2.25
C PHE A 327 -2.50 -15.99 3.17
N PHE A 328 -3.48 -15.10 3.01
CA PHE A 328 -4.58 -14.97 3.97
C PHE A 328 -5.40 -16.27 4.12
N PRO A 329 -5.83 -16.96 3.05
CA PRO A 329 -6.55 -18.23 3.19
C PRO A 329 -5.77 -19.31 3.96
N LEU A 330 -4.47 -19.44 3.69
CA LEU A 330 -3.61 -20.41 4.35
C LEU A 330 -3.35 -20.02 5.81
N PHE A 331 -3.11 -18.74 6.06
CA PHE A 331 -2.95 -18.18 7.39
C PHE A 331 -4.20 -18.35 8.24
N TRP A 332 -5.39 -18.06 7.70
CA TRP A 332 -6.63 -18.10 8.46
C TRP A 332 -6.99 -19.52 8.91
N SER A 333 -6.79 -20.52 8.04
CA SER A 333 -6.91 -21.94 8.40
C SER A 333 -5.94 -22.32 9.54
N ALA A 334 -4.69 -21.88 9.42
CA ALA A 334 -3.67 -22.12 10.45
C ALA A 334 -3.96 -21.36 11.76
N TRP A 335 -4.52 -20.16 11.69
CA TRP A 335 -4.89 -19.34 12.85
C TRP A 335 -5.99 -20.01 13.66
N ILE A 336 -7.11 -20.37 13.03
CA ILE A 336 -8.24 -21.02 13.70
C ILE A 336 -7.81 -22.34 14.38
N SER A 337 -6.92 -23.10 13.74
CA SER A 337 -6.45 -24.37 14.29
C SER A 337 -5.39 -24.25 15.39
N SER A 338 -4.76 -23.08 15.57
CA SER A 338 -3.68 -22.89 16.55
C SER A 338 -4.05 -21.96 17.71
N PHE A 339 -4.84 -20.92 17.48
CA PHE A 339 -5.32 -19.99 18.52
C PHE A 339 -6.63 -20.52 19.13
N THR A 340 -6.53 -21.70 19.74
CA THR A 340 -7.65 -22.33 20.46
C THR A 340 -7.54 -22.04 21.95
N GLU A 341 -8.69 -21.99 22.64
CA GLU A 341 -8.78 -21.80 24.09
C GLU A 341 -7.83 -22.73 24.86
N SER A 342 -7.85 -24.02 24.52
CA SER A 342 -6.99 -25.02 25.16
C SER A 342 -5.49 -24.75 25.01
N LEU A 343 -5.04 -24.21 23.87
CA LEU A 343 -3.64 -23.91 23.62
C LEU A 343 -3.23 -22.60 24.27
N ILE A 344 -4.13 -21.61 24.33
CA ILE A 344 -3.90 -20.33 24.99
C ILE A 344 -3.74 -20.56 26.50
N LEU A 345 -4.66 -21.31 27.13
CA LEU A 345 -4.55 -21.66 28.56
C LEU A 345 -3.24 -22.38 28.88
N LYS A 346 -2.85 -23.37 28.06
CA LYS A 346 -1.55 -24.06 28.20
C LYS A 346 -0.35 -23.13 28.00
N ALA A 347 -0.46 -22.12 27.14
CA ALA A 347 0.61 -21.16 26.91
C ALA A 347 0.87 -20.30 28.14
N PHE A 348 -0.20 -19.82 28.78
CA PHE A 348 -0.10 -19.08 30.04
C PHE A 348 0.40 -19.97 31.17
N GLU A 349 -0.12 -21.20 31.30
CA GLU A 349 0.30 -22.16 32.32
C GLU A 349 1.80 -22.47 32.21
N ALA A 350 2.30 -22.70 30.98
CA ALA A 350 3.70 -23.00 30.72
C ALA A 350 4.67 -21.86 31.10
N THR A 351 4.16 -20.63 31.20
CA THR A 351 4.94 -19.44 31.60
C THR A 351 4.84 -19.13 33.08
N GLY A 352 3.88 -19.71 33.80
CA GLY A 352 3.60 -19.38 35.21
C GLY A 352 2.99 -18.00 35.44
N ILE A 353 2.65 -17.25 34.37
CA ILE A 353 1.94 -15.97 34.46
C ILE A 353 0.50 -16.20 34.93
N TRP A 354 -0.16 -17.22 34.38
CA TRP A 354 -1.51 -17.61 34.79
C TRP A 354 -1.76 -19.12 34.57
N PRO A 355 -2.24 -19.88 35.57
CA PRO A 355 -2.37 -19.49 36.98
C PRO A 355 -1.03 -19.01 37.56
N ILE A 356 -1.12 -18.20 38.61
CA ILE A 356 0.03 -17.53 39.21
C ILE A 356 0.93 -18.57 39.89
N ASP A 357 1.95 -19.06 39.18
CA ASP A 357 2.92 -20.04 39.69
C ASP A 357 4.32 -19.81 39.12
N ALA A 358 5.12 -19.04 39.85
CA ALA A 358 6.52 -18.80 39.52
C ALA A 358 7.35 -20.09 39.46
N ASN A 359 6.94 -21.17 40.16
CA ASN A 359 7.73 -22.40 40.22
C ASN A 359 7.83 -23.11 38.88
N VAL A 360 6.86 -22.93 37.97
CA VAL A 360 6.90 -23.49 36.62
C VAL A 360 8.20 -23.12 35.89
N ILE A 361 8.69 -21.90 36.12
CA ILE A 361 9.95 -21.41 35.57
C ILE A 361 11.09 -21.58 36.55
N LEU A 362 10.91 -21.25 37.83
CA LEU A 362 12.00 -21.27 38.82
C LEU A 362 12.55 -22.68 39.06
N ARG A 363 11.73 -23.75 38.95
CA ARG A 363 12.21 -25.14 39.06
C ARG A 363 13.19 -25.53 37.96
N ARG A 364 13.20 -24.85 36.81
CA ARG A 364 14.18 -25.11 35.74
C ARG A 364 15.60 -24.71 36.16
N PHE A 365 15.73 -23.89 37.21
CA PHE A 365 17.01 -23.47 37.78
C PHE A 365 17.43 -24.32 39.00
N ALA A 366 16.49 -25.05 39.60
CA ALA A 366 16.73 -25.96 40.71
C ALA A 366 17.15 -27.36 40.19
N SER A 367 18.38 -27.47 39.68
CA SER A 367 19.12 -28.73 39.42
C SER A 367 18.53 -29.72 38.40
N THR A 368 19.30 -29.97 37.33
CA THR A 368 19.20 -31.16 36.46
C THR A 368 19.46 -32.47 37.21
N PRO A 369 18.68 -33.52 36.90
CA PRO A 369 19.26 -34.84 36.63
C PRO A 369 19.16 -35.15 35.13
N GLU A 370 20.24 -35.68 34.57
CA GLU A 370 20.26 -36.29 33.24
C GLU A 370 19.16 -37.34 33.12
N ALA A 371 18.14 -37.05 32.31
CA ALA A 371 17.16 -38.07 31.92
C ALA A 371 17.71 -38.82 30.70
N GLU A 372 18.17 -40.03 30.98
CA GLU A 372 18.53 -41.08 30.04
C GLU A 372 17.51 -41.16 28.89
N ARG A 373 17.99 -40.97 27.67
CA ARG A 373 17.24 -41.31 26.46
C ARG A 373 17.24 -42.83 26.32
N SER A 374 16.25 -43.48 26.93
CA SER A 374 15.83 -44.83 26.54
C SER A 374 15.52 -44.84 25.05
N SER A 375 16.40 -45.48 24.29
CA SER A 375 16.28 -45.70 22.86
C SER A 375 15.61 -47.04 22.66
N SER A 376 14.28 -47.08 22.71
CA SER A 376 13.52 -48.27 22.35
C SER A 376 13.26 -48.34 20.84
N LEU A 377 13.64 -49.49 20.28
CA LEU A 377 13.15 -50.12 19.05
C LEU A 377 13.73 -49.62 17.72
N GLY A 378 14.92 -50.13 17.40
CA GLY A 378 15.32 -50.38 16.03
C GLY A 378 14.40 -51.43 15.42
N LEU A 379 13.59 -51.01 14.44
CA LEU A 379 12.92 -51.94 13.54
C LEU A 379 13.98 -52.63 12.68
N SER A 380 13.98 -53.95 12.81
CA SER A 380 14.85 -54.90 12.12
C SER A 380 14.77 -54.76 10.60
N ASP A 381 15.94 -54.82 9.96
CA ASP A 381 16.20 -54.80 8.51
C ASP A 381 15.66 -56.05 7.76
N HIS A 382 14.72 -56.79 8.36
CA HIS A 382 14.11 -58.01 7.81
C HIS A 382 12.76 -57.81 7.10
N ASP A 383 12.17 -56.61 7.14
CA ASP A 383 10.87 -56.38 6.49
C ASP A 383 10.96 -56.15 4.97
N TRP A 384 12.09 -55.65 4.45
CA TRP A 384 12.21 -55.39 3.01
C TRP A 384 12.23 -56.69 2.19
N ARG A 385 12.81 -57.78 2.71
CA ARG A 385 12.83 -59.10 2.04
C ARG A 385 11.47 -59.82 2.10
N LYS A 386 10.62 -59.43 3.04
CA LYS A 386 9.22 -59.89 3.15
C LYS A 386 8.33 -59.11 2.19
N ILE A 387 8.54 -57.80 2.10
CA ILE A 387 7.91 -56.91 1.11
C ILE A 387 8.32 -57.31 -0.31
N ASP A 388 9.61 -57.57 -0.58
CA ASP A 388 10.10 -58.00 -1.89
C ASP A 388 9.55 -59.37 -2.30
N ARG A 389 9.38 -60.30 -1.36
CA ARG A 389 8.70 -61.59 -1.61
C ARG A 389 7.20 -61.43 -1.86
N LEU A 390 6.50 -60.56 -1.12
CA LEU A 390 5.08 -60.24 -1.34
C LEU A 390 4.86 -59.54 -2.68
N VAL A 391 5.76 -58.63 -3.06
CA VAL A 391 5.74 -57.91 -4.35
C VAL A 391 6.02 -58.87 -5.51
N ARG A 392 6.95 -59.82 -5.36
CA ARG A 392 7.22 -60.84 -6.39
C ARG A 392 6.12 -61.91 -6.48
N ALA A 393 5.50 -62.28 -5.37
CA ALA A 393 4.36 -63.20 -5.34
C ALA A 393 3.08 -62.59 -5.96
N ALA A 394 2.94 -61.26 -5.92
CA ALA A 394 1.83 -60.55 -6.58
C ALA A 394 1.97 -60.42 -8.11
N VAL A 395 3.09 -60.90 -8.69
CA VAL A 395 3.44 -60.78 -10.12
C VAL A 395 3.15 -62.07 -10.91
N THR A 396 2.51 -63.08 -10.31
CA THR A 396 2.15 -64.34 -11.00
C THR A 396 0.84 -64.32 -11.79
N ASP A 397 0.25 -63.14 -12.04
CA ASP A 397 -0.88 -63.02 -12.99
C ASP A 397 -0.64 -61.85 -13.96
N SER A 398 -0.04 -62.15 -15.11
CA SER A 398 0.31 -61.18 -16.17
C SER A 398 -0.87 -60.29 -16.59
N HIS A 399 -2.08 -60.85 -16.64
CA HIS A 399 -3.31 -60.12 -17.00
C HIS A 399 -3.85 -59.24 -15.85
N GLN A 400 -3.67 -59.64 -14.58
CA GLN A 400 -4.01 -58.78 -13.45
C GLN A 400 -2.97 -57.67 -13.23
N TYR A 401 -1.69 -57.92 -13.55
CA TYR A 401 -0.63 -56.93 -13.45
C TYR A 401 -0.84 -55.75 -14.41
N GLU A 402 -1.10 -56.01 -15.70
CA GLU A 402 -1.39 -54.93 -16.64
C GLU A 402 -2.69 -54.19 -16.31
N ALA A 403 -3.72 -54.89 -15.82
CA ALA A 403 -4.94 -54.24 -15.33
C ALA A 403 -4.68 -53.35 -14.09
N ARG A 404 -3.87 -53.80 -13.12
CA ARG A 404 -3.47 -53.00 -11.95
C ARG A 404 -2.58 -51.82 -12.35
N LYS A 405 -1.63 -52.01 -13.25
CA LYS A 405 -0.76 -50.96 -13.79
C LYS A 405 -1.54 -49.89 -14.55
N LEU A 406 -2.52 -50.28 -15.39
CA LEU A 406 -3.43 -49.35 -16.06
C LEU A 406 -4.35 -48.63 -15.07
N ARG A 407 -4.85 -49.31 -14.04
CA ARG A 407 -5.63 -48.67 -12.95
C ARG A 407 -4.81 -47.63 -12.21
N SER A 408 -3.62 -47.98 -11.73
CA SER A 408 -2.72 -47.06 -11.03
C SER A 408 -2.27 -45.90 -11.93
N SER A 409 -2.01 -46.15 -13.22
CA SER A 409 -1.70 -45.09 -14.19
C SER A 409 -2.87 -44.14 -14.38
N ASN A 410 -4.11 -44.66 -14.49
CA ASN A 410 -5.31 -43.84 -14.60
C ASN A 410 -5.58 -43.05 -13.32
N GLU A 411 -5.35 -43.62 -12.14
CA GLU A 411 -5.45 -42.90 -10.86
C GLU A 411 -4.44 -41.75 -10.77
N LEU A 412 -3.18 -42.01 -11.15
CA LEU A 412 -2.14 -40.98 -11.23
C LEU A 412 -2.48 -39.90 -12.27
N LEU A 413 -3.05 -40.26 -13.41
CA LEU A 413 -3.51 -39.32 -14.43
C LEU A 413 -4.71 -38.49 -13.96
N LYS A 414 -5.66 -39.09 -13.24
CA LYS A 414 -6.76 -38.36 -12.59
C LYS A 414 -6.23 -37.34 -11.59
N HIS A 415 -5.33 -37.77 -10.71
CA HIS A 415 -4.66 -36.88 -9.75
C HIS A 415 -3.87 -35.77 -10.46
N LYS A 416 -3.20 -36.09 -11.57
CA LYS A 416 -2.47 -35.12 -12.38
C LYS A 416 -3.39 -34.08 -13.02
N ASN A 417 -4.50 -34.53 -13.61
CA ASN A 417 -5.48 -33.63 -14.20
C ASN A 417 -6.11 -32.72 -13.15
N GLU A 418 -6.41 -33.23 -11.96
CA GLU A 418 -6.97 -32.42 -10.89
C GLU A 418 -5.97 -31.36 -10.39
N GLY A 419 -4.73 -31.75 -10.10
CA GLY A 419 -3.71 -30.78 -9.69
C GLY A 419 -3.36 -29.76 -10.78
N LEU A 420 -3.43 -30.13 -12.06
CA LEU A 420 -3.28 -29.19 -13.18
C LEU A 420 -4.45 -28.19 -13.24
N LYS A 421 -5.69 -28.61 -12.97
CA LYS A 421 -6.83 -27.70 -12.88
C LYS A 421 -6.65 -26.70 -11.74
N GLU A 422 -6.25 -27.16 -10.56
CA GLU A 422 -5.99 -26.30 -9.39
C GLU A 422 -4.87 -25.30 -9.70
N ALA A 423 -3.73 -25.76 -10.23
CA ALA A 423 -2.63 -24.88 -10.64
C ALA A 423 -3.06 -23.84 -11.68
N LEU A 424 -3.92 -24.21 -12.63
CA LEU A 424 -4.48 -23.30 -13.64
C LEU A 424 -5.41 -22.27 -13.00
N GLN A 425 -6.24 -22.65 -12.03
CA GLN A 425 -7.09 -21.72 -11.28
C GLN A 425 -6.24 -20.70 -10.51
N HIS A 426 -5.19 -21.15 -9.81
CA HIS A 426 -4.27 -20.25 -9.12
C HIS A 426 -3.55 -19.30 -10.09
N LYS A 427 -3.05 -19.81 -11.23
CA LYS A 427 -2.46 -18.97 -12.27
C LYS A 427 -3.43 -17.95 -12.86
N LYS A 428 -4.72 -18.32 -13.02
CA LYS A 428 -5.78 -17.38 -13.44
C LYS A 428 -6.01 -16.29 -12.38
N LYS A 429 -6.12 -16.67 -11.09
CA LYS A 429 -6.23 -15.72 -9.97
C LYS A 429 -5.04 -14.74 -9.98
N HIS A 430 -3.83 -15.26 -10.14
CA HIS A 430 -2.58 -14.50 -10.18
C HIS A 430 -2.42 -13.57 -11.39
N ARG A 431 -3.14 -13.83 -12.48
CA ARG A 431 -3.14 -12.98 -13.69
C ARG A 431 -4.02 -11.75 -13.55
N LYS A 432 -4.98 -11.74 -12.61
CA LYS A 432 -5.73 -10.54 -12.26
C LYS A 432 -4.75 -9.51 -11.67
N LYS A 433 -4.45 -8.43 -12.38
CA LYS A 433 -3.67 -7.33 -11.82
C LYS A 433 -4.50 -6.66 -10.72
N GLY A 434 -4.12 -6.85 -9.46
CA GLY A 434 -4.78 -6.20 -8.33
C GLY A 434 -4.56 -4.69 -8.37
N LYS A 435 -5.65 -3.92 -8.44
CA LYS A 435 -5.64 -2.46 -8.26
C LYS A 435 -5.38 -2.13 -6.78
N ALA A 436 -4.85 -0.93 -6.53
CA ALA A 436 -4.70 -0.40 -5.19
C ALA A 436 -6.09 0.01 -4.67
N LEU A 437 -6.46 -0.49 -3.49
CA LEU A 437 -7.77 -0.24 -2.91
C LEU A 437 -7.86 1.19 -2.36
N ASP A 438 -8.91 1.93 -2.73
CA ASP A 438 -9.16 3.28 -2.22
C ASP A 438 -9.72 3.24 -0.79
N LEU A 439 -8.82 3.24 0.19
CA LEU A 439 -9.13 3.21 1.61
C LEU A 439 -9.17 4.65 2.16
N GLN A 440 -10.38 5.18 2.38
CA GLN A 440 -10.59 6.55 2.88
C GLN A 440 -10.34 6.62 4.39
N GLN A 441 -9.43 7.50 4.80
CA GLN A 441 -9.14 7.81 6.20
C GLN A 441 -10.25 8.68 6.80
N ARG A 442 -10.60 8.48 8.08
CA ARG A 442 -11.50 9.39 8.82
C ARG A 442 -10.81 10.74 9.00
N GLN A 443 -11.54 11.85 8.82
CA GLN A 443 -11.04 13.20 9.04
C GLN A 443 -10.61 13.46 10.50
N GLU A 444 -11.18 12.71 11.46
CA GLU A 444 -10.94 12.86 12.90
C GLU A 444 -9.69 12.13 13.42
N TYR A 445 -9.00 11.34 12.59
CA TYR A 445 -7.81 10.59 13.03
C TYR A 445 -6.52 11.26 12.55
N HIS A 446 -5.75 11.82 13.47
CA HIS A 446 -4.53 12.59 13.18
C HIS A 446 -3.25 11.74 13.10
N GLY A 447 -3.32 10.43 13.38
CA GLY A 447 -2.20 9.50 13.24
C GLY A 447 -1.92 9.08 11.79
N SER A 448 -0.67 8.75 11.47
CA SER A 448 -0.25 8.43 10.10
C SER A 448 -0.51 6.97 9.66
N ALA A 449 -0.91 6.09 10.58
CA ALA A 449 -1.21 4.67 10.32
C ALA A 449 -2.69 4.33 10.63
N VAL A 450 -3.26 3.35 9.92
CA VAL A 450 -4.68 2.96 10.06
C VAL A 450 -4.84 1.45 9.91
N PHE A 451 -5.72 0.85 10.71
CA PHE A 451 -6.15 -0.54 10.58
C PHE A 451 -7.53 -0.64 9.92
N TRP A 452 -7.64 -1.55 8.96
CA TRP A 452 -8.85 -1.74 8.17
C TRP A 452 -9.55 -3.03 8.60
N SER A 453 -10.76 -2.90 9.13
CA SER A 453 -11.61 -4.04 9.45
C SER A 453 -12.21 -4.67 8.17
N PRO A 454 -12.71 -5.92 8.23
CA PRO A 454 -13.32 -6.59 7.09
C PRO A 454 -14.52 -5.83 6.52
N ARG A 455 -15.29 -5.13 7.37
CA ARG A 455 -16.39 -4.26 6.96
C ARG A 455 -15.89 -3.09 6.11
N LYS A 456 -14.79 -2.44 6.50
CA LYS A 456 -14.19 -1.34 5.73
C LYS A 456 -13.60 -1.81 4.41
N LEU A 457 -12.99 -3.00 4.40
CA LEU A 457 -12.53 -3.63 3.15
C LEU A 457 -13.70 -3.91 2.21
N ARG A 458 -14.85 -4.37 2.72
CA ARG A 458 -16.09 -4.56 1.92
C ARG A 458 -16.59 -3.23 1.35
N GLU A 459 -16.69 -2.17 2.15
CA GLU A 459 -17.11 -0.83 1.70
C GLU A 459 -16.20 -0.30 0.58
N ALA A 460 -14.88 -0.48 0.71
CA ALA A 460 -13.92 -0.09 -0.33
C ALA A 460 -14.09 -0.90 -1.63
N ARG A 461 -14.37 -2.21 -1.55
CA ARG A 461 -14.67 -3.05 -2.72
C ARG A 461 -15.94 -2.62 -3.42
N VAL A 462 -17.00 -2.28 -2.68
CA VAL A 462 -18.26 -1.79 -3.25
C VAL A 462 -18.01 -0.48 -4.01
N ARG A 463 -17.23 0.44 -3.44
CA ARG A 463 -16.85 1.70 -4.11
C ARG A 463 -16.07 1.46 -5.40
N GLU A 464 -15.11 0.54 -5.41
CA GLU A 464 -14.40 0.17 -6.64
C GLU A 464 -15.32 -0.44 -7.69
N ALA A 465 -16.23 -1.34 -7.29
CA ALA A 465 -17.18 -1.96 -8.21
C ALA A 465 -18.12 -0.94 -8.86
N VAL A 466 -18.56 0.07 -8.11
CA VAL A 466 -19.36 1.19 -8.63
C VAL A 466 -18.54 2.00 -9.64
N ARG A 467 -17.31 2.40 -9.30
CA ARG A 467 -16.43 3.13 -10.22
C ARG A 467 -16.16 2.36 -11.51
N GLU A 468 -15.93 1.05 -11.44
CA GLU A 468 -15.74 0.23 -12.63
C GLU A 468 -17.00 0.17 -13.50
N ARG A 469 -18.20 0.07 -12.88
CA ARG A 469 -19.47 0.15 -13.61
C ARG A 469 -19.61 1.51 -14.30
N ASP A 470 -19.40 2.60 -13.59
CA ASP A 470 -19.49 3.96 -14.13
C ASP A 470 -18.51 4.16 -15.30
N GLU A 471 -17.26 3.70 -15.17
CA GLU A 471 -16.27 3.75 -16.25
C GLU A 471 -16.69 2.91 -17.47
N THR A 472 -17.26 1.72 -17.25
CA THR A 472 -17.75 0.88 -18.36
C THR A 472 -18.98 1.48 -19.04
N GLU A 473 -19.88 2.07 -18.26
CA GLU A 473 -21.05 2.79 -18.76
C GLU A 473 -20.63 4.02 -19.56
N GLU A 474 -19.67 4.81 -19.07
CA GLU A 474 -19.16 5.97 -19.78
C GLU A 474 -18.48 5.56 -21.11
N LYS A 475 -17.69 4.48 -21.10
CA LYS A 475 -17.09 3.93 -22.33
C LYS A 475 -18.15 3.45 -23.31
N LEU A 476 -19.19 2.76 -22.82
CA LEU A 476 -20.30 2.29 -23.63
C LEU A 476 -21.09 3.47 -24.21
N GLN A 477 -21.33 4.51 -23.43
CA GLN A 477 -21.98 5.75 -23.87
C GLN A 477 -21.15 6.45 -24.96
N LYS A 478 -19.84 6.59 -24.76
CA LYS A 478 -18.93 7.16 -25.78
C LYS A 478 -18.94 6.34 -27.08
N ALA A 479 -18.96 5.00 -26.99
CA ALA A 479 -19.04 4.12 -28.15
C ALA A 479 -20.39 4.23 -28.88
N ARG A 480 -21.51 4.30 -28.14
CA ARG A 480 -22.85 4.52 -28.70
C ARG A 480 -22.95 5.88 -29.39
N ALA A 481 -22.45 6.94 -28.76
CA ALA A 481 -22.42 8.27 -29.33
C ALA A 481 -21.56 8.33 -30.62
N LYS A 482 -20.46 7.58 -30.69
CA LYS A 482 -19.65 7.45 -31.91
C LYS A 482 -20.44 6.78 -33.05
N LYS A 483 -21.11 5.66 -32.77
CA LYS A 483 -21.95 4.96 -33.77
C LYS A 483 -23.09 5.85 -34.28
N GLN A 484 -23.80 6.52 -33.38
CA GLN A 484 -24.87 7.47 -33.75
C GLN A 484 -24.35 8.61 -34.64
N ARG A 485 -23.14 9.13 -34.36
CA ARG A 485 -22.51 10.16 -35.21
C ARG A 485 -22.16 9.62 -36.60
N GLU A 486 -21.70 8.38 -36.71
CA GLU A 486 -21.40 7.75 -38.01
C GLU A 486 -22.67 7.46 -38.81
N GLU A 487 -23.72 6.94 -38.17
CA GLU A 487 -25.04 6.72 -38.79
C GLU A 487 -25.67 8.03 -39.27
N ALA A 488 -25.67 9.08 -38.44
CA ALA A 488 -26.17 10.39 -38.84
C ALA A 488 -25.38 11.00 -40.02
N ARG A 489 -24.07 10.71 -40.11
CA ARG A 489 -23.25 11.14 -41.26
C ARG A 489 -23.65 10.40 -42.54
N LEU A 490 -23.88 9.09 -42.46
CA LEU A 490 -24.33 8.29 -43.60
C LEU A 490 -25.73 8.71 -44.06
N GLN A 491 -26.66 8.92 -43.13
CA GLN A 491 -28.00 9.43 -43.45
C GLN A 491 -27.95 10.78 -44.16
N ARG A 492 -27.11 11.72 -43.69
CA ARG A 492 -26.92 13.00 -44.38
C ARG A 492 -26.32 12.86 -45.77
N GLN A 493 -25.42 11.89 -46.00
CA GLN A 493 -24.89 11.63 -47.33
C GLN A 493 -25.96 11.10 -48.28
N VAL A 494 -26.78 10.15 -47.82
CA VAL A 494 -27.91 9.63 -48.60
C VAL A 494 -28.90 10.75 -48.93
N GLU A 495 -29.29 11.56 -47.95
CA GLU A 495 -30.23 12.67 -48.15
C GLU A 495 -29.69 13.72 -49.15
N LEU A 496 -28.38 14.02 -49.10
CA LEU A 496 -27.74 14.92 -50.06
C LEU A 496 -27.72 14.34 -51.48
N GLU A 497 -27.51 13.03 -51.62
CA GLU A 497 -27.48 12.36 -52.91
C GLU A 497 -28.88 12.24 -53.51
N GLU A 498 -29.90 11.91 -52.71
CA GLU A 498 -31.31 11.96 -53.11
C GLU A 498 -31.69 13.35 -53.63
N LYS A 499 -31.33 14.41 -52.90
CA LYS A 499 -31.56 15.81 -53.34
C LYS A 499 -30.82 16.14 -54.64
N ARG A 500 -29.67 15.53 -54.91
CA ARG A 500 -28.93 15.71 -56.18
C ARG A 500 -29.62 15.01 -57.34
N VAL A 501 -30.03 13.75 -57.15
CA VAL A 501 -30.78 12.97 -58.14
C VAL A 501 -32.10 13.67 -58.48
N GLU A 502 -32.83 14.14 -57.47
CA GLU A 502 -34.09 14.88 -57.68
C GLU A 502 -33.87 16.17 -58.50
N ARG A 503 -32.80 16.92 -58.19
CA ARG A 503 -32.42 18.11 -58.96
C ARG A 503 -32.05 17.78 -60.41
N GLN A 504 -31.38 16.66 -60.65
CA GLN A 504 -31.05 16.21 -62.02
C GLN A 504 -32.30 15.83 -62.80
N ARG A 505 -33.20 15.05 -62.21
CA ARG A 505 -34.50 14.70 -62.82
C ARG A 505 -35.31 15.94 -63.19
N LEU A 506 -35.40 16.92 -62.27
CA LEU A 506 -36.08 18.18 -62.54
C LEU A 506 -35.43 19.00 -63.67
N LYS A 507 -34.09 18.91 -63.82
CA LYS A 507 -33.39 19.56 -64.94
C LYS A 507 -33.69 18.86 -66.27
N GLU A 508 -33.64 17.53 -66.31
CA GLU A 508 -33.96 16.74 -67.51
C GLU A 508 -35.40 17.00 -67.97
N ILE A 509 -36.37 17.00 -67.06
CA ILE A 509 -37.76 17.34 -67.37
C ILE A 509 -37.87 18.75 -67.99
N ARG A 510 -37.18 19.74 -67.41
CA ARG A 510 -37.16 21.11 -67.93
C ARG A 510 -36.49 21.22 -69.31
N GLU A 511 -35.48 20.41 -69.58
CA GLU A 511 -34.83 20.38 -70.89
C GLU A 511 -35.71 19.74 -71.95
N VAL A 512 -36.38 18.62 -71.62
CA VAL A 512 -37.37 17.98 -72.50
C VAL A 512 -38.50 18.96 -72.82
N GLU A 513 -39.07 19.63 -71.82
CA GLU A 513 -40.15 20.60 -72.01
C GLU A 513 -39.69 21.80 -72.87
N ARG A 514 -38.46 22.27 -72.70
CA ARG A 514 -37.87 23.32 -73.56
C ARG A 514 -37.66 22.84 -74.99
N ALA A 515 -37.20 21.61 -75.18
CA ALA A 515 -37.00 21.00 -76.49
C ALA A 515 -38.32 20.82 -77.24
N GLU A 516 -39.38 20.36 -76.56
CA GLU A 516 -40.73 20.26 -77.12
C GLU A 516 -41.27 21.64 -77.53
N LYS A 517 -41.17 22.65 -76.64
CA LYS A 517 -41.59 24.02 -76.98
C LYS A 517 -40.79 24.59 -78.15
N ALA A 518 -39.51 24.28 -78.26
CA ALA A 518 -38.68 24.70 -79.40
C ALA A 518 -39.09 23.99 -80.69
N ALA A 519 -39.36 22.68 -80.65
CA ALA A 519 -39.84 21.90 -81.79
C ALA A 519 -41.22 22.37 -82.26
N GLU A 520 -42.14 22.70 -81.34
CA GLU A 520 -43.45 23.25 -81.68
C GLU A 520 -43.33 24.62 -82.36
N ARG A 521 -42.44 25.48 -81.85
CA ARG A 521 -42.13 26.77 -82.50
C ARG A 521 -41.53 26.58 -83.89
N ALA A 522 -40.60 25.64 -84.05
CA ALA A 522 -40.02 25.32 -85.35
C ALA A 522 -41.09 24.84 -86.35
N ARG A 523 -42.00 23.95 -85.95
CA ARG A 523 -43.14 23.50 -86.76
C ARG A 523 -44.07 24.67 -87.15
N LYS A 524 -44.35 25.60 -86.23
CA LYS A 524 -45.15 26.80 -86.53
C LYS A 524 -44.45 27.71 -87.55
N VAL A 525 -43.14 27.89 -87.42
CA VAL A 525 -42.33 28.67 -88.37
C VAL A 525 -42.31 28.00 -89.75
N GLU A 526 -42.08 26.69 -89.83
CA GLU A 526 -42.15 25.94 -91.09
C GLU A 526 -43.53 26.03 -91.75
N ALA A 527 -44.61 25.87 -90.98
CA ALA A 527 -45.97 26.02 -91.48
C ALA A 527 -46.24 27.45 -91.99
N GLN A 528 -45.68 28.48 -91.34
CA GLN A 528 -45.75 29.86 -91.83
C GLN A 528 -44.93 30.06 -93.11
N HIS A 529 -43.74 29.48 -93.21
CA HIS A 529 -42.92 29.52 -94.42
C HIS A 529 -43.62 28.82 -95.60
N GLN A 530 -44.26 27.67 -95.36
CA GLN A 530 -45.07 26.98 -96.37
C GLN A 530 -46.30 27.81 -96.79
N LYS A 531 -47.01 28.44 -95.83
CA LYS A 531 -48.12 29.35 -96.17
C LYS A 531 -47.66 30.56 -96.99
N LYS A 532 -46.51 31.15 -96.66
CA LYS A 532 -45.90 32.27 -97.40
C LYS A 532 -45.44 31.85 -98.80
N SER A 533 -44.86 30.64 -98.96
CA SER A 533 -44.46 30.14 -100.27
C SER A 533 -45.67 29.86 -101.18
N ILE A 534 -46.76 29.31 -100.63
CA ILE A 534 -48.03 29.14 -101.33
C ILE A 534 -48.64 30.49 -101.74
N GLN A 535 -48.63 31.49 -100.85
CA GLN A 535 -49.07 32.85 -101.19
C GLN A 535 -48.21 33.53 -102.26
N GLN A 536 -46.87 33.38 -102.21
CA GLN A 536 -45.99 33.90 -103.27
C GLN A 536 -46.21 33.20 -104.61
N ALA A 537 -46.48 31.89 -104.63
CA ALA A 537 -46.84 31.16 -105.84
C ALA A 537 -48.18 31.65 -106.43
N GLN A 538 -49.17 31.97 -105.58
CA GLN A 538 -50.44 32.58 -106.00
C GLN A 538 -50.28 34.03 -106.50
N GLN A 539 -49.40 34.82 -105.90
CA GLN A 539 -49.10 36.19 -106.38
C GLN A 539 -48.35 36.19 -107.71
N ARG A 540 -47.49 35.19 -107.98
CA ARG A 540 -46.83 35.01 -109.28
C ARG A 540 -47.83 34.69 -110.40
N LYS A 541 -48.94 33.99 -110.12
CA LYS A 541 -50.04 33.79 -111.08
C LYS A 541 -50.83 35.08 -111.39
N ARG A 542 -50.81 36.08 -110.50
CA ARG A 542 -51.54 37.36 -110.68
C ARG A 542 -50.68 38.49 -111.30
N LYS A 543 -49.36 38.34 -111.45
CA LYS A 543 -48.45 39.34 -112.03
C LYS A 543 -48.07 39.10 -113.50
N ALA A 544 -48.94 38.45 -114.27
CA ALA A 544 -48.80 38.32 -115.73
C ALA A 544 -49.50 39.45 -116.53
N SER A 545 -50.03 40.49 -115.86
CA SER A 545 -50.75 41.58 -116.54
C SER A 545 -50.55 42.94 -115.87
N ARG A 546 -49.46 43.66 -116.22
CA ARG A 546 -49.46 45.12 -116.55
C ARG A 546 -48.03 45.68 -116.68
N VAL A 547 -47.90 46.59 -117.63
CA VAL A 547 -46.68 47.21 -118.20
C VAL A 547 -46.54 48.67 -117.72
N LEU A 548 -45.31 49.04 -117.29
CA LEU A 548 -44.53 50.32 -117.31
C LEU A 548 -45.19 51.65 -116.80
N SER A 549 -44.54 52.70 -116.25
CA SER A 549 -43.15 53.22 -116.00
C SER A 549 -43.28 54.53 -115.13
N PRO A 550 -42.32 55.48 -115.00
CA PRO A 550 -40.96 55.47 -114.40
C PRO A 550 -40.69 56.57 -113.31
N SER A 551 -39.48 56.54 -112.72
CA SER A 551 -38.68 57.65 -112.13
C SER A 551 -38.85 58.04 -110.64
N ASN A 552 -37.76 57.90 -109.85
CA ASN A 552 -36.87 59.03 -109.50
C ASN A 552 -35.66 58.60 -108.66
N LYS A 553 -34.49 59.11 -109.05
CA LYS A 553 -33.20 59.03 -108.34
C LYS A 553 -33.21 59.89 -107.06
N ARG A 554 -32.57 59.41 -106.00
CA ARG A 554 -31.80 60.29 -105.08
C ARG A 554 -30.63 59.53 -104.43
N GLN A 555 -29.43 60.08 -104.61
CA GLN A 555 -28.17 59.77 -103.91
C GLN A 555 -28.29 60.23 -102.42
N LYS A 556 -27.44 59.96 -101.41
CA LYS A 556 -26.00 59.63 -101.30
C LYS A 556 -25.67 59.38 -99.80
N ARG A 557 -24.45 58.85 -99.55
CA ARG A 557 -23.60 58.85 -98.31
C ARG A 557 -23.79 57.63 -97.39
N ALA A 558 -22.84 56.69 -97.26
CA ALA A 558 -21.40 56.74 -96.96
C ALA A 558 -21.09 57.13 -95.49
N GLY A 559 -20.59 56.14 -94.74
CA GLY A 559 -20.00 56.24 -93.42
C GLY A 559 -19.21 54.97 -93.17
N ALA A 560 -17.89 55.07 -93.33
CA ALA A 560 -16.92 54.00 -93.27
C ALA A 560 -16.30 53.88 -91.86
N ALA A 561 -15.34 52.95 -91.78
CA ALA A 561 -14.33 52.71 -90.75
C ALA A 561 -14.78 51.84 -89.56
N HIS A 562 -13.94 50.98 -88.98
CA HIS A 562 -12.71 50.23 -89.30
C HIS A 562 -12.17 49.77 -87.94
N ALA A 563 -11.45 48.65 -87.94
CA ALA A 563 -10.44 48.26 -86.94
C ALA A 563 -10.96 47.89 -85.54
N GLY A 564 -10.46 46.88 -84.85
CA GLY A 564 -9.32 46.01 -85.12
C GLY A 564 -8.71 45.54 -83.79
N VAL A 565 -8.22 44.29 -83.81
CA VAL A 565 -7.04 43.79 -83.08
C VAL A 565 -7.14 43.38 -81.59
N GLN A 566 -7.01 42.06 -81.41
CA GLN A 566 -6.18 41.24 -80.49
C GLN A 566 -5.84 41.67 -79.05
N ALA A 567 -5.89 40.65 -78.17
CA ALA A 567 -4.78 40.08 -77.35
C ALA A 567 -5.09 39.98 -75.84
N GLY A 568 -4.66 38.86 -75.23
CA GLY A 568 -4.23 38.82 -73.81
C GLY A 568 -4.91 37.81 -72.88
N ASP A 569 -4.26 36.65 -72.72
CA ASP A 569 -3.85 35.97 -71.48
C ASP A 569 -4.82 35.50 -70.35
N GLU A 570 -4.68 34.20 -70.10
CA GLU A 570 -4.34 33.50 -68.84
C GLU A 570 -4.86 33.96 -67.45
N LEU A 571 -5.55 32.99 -66.82
CA LEU A 571 -5.40 32.48 -65.44
C LEU A 571 -5.42 33.42 -64.22
N SER A 572 -6.33 33.12 -63.28
CA SER A 572 -6.06 32.79 -61.86
C SER A 572 -7.38 32.80 -61.07
N ALA A 573 -7.82 31.80 -60.30
CA ALA A 573 -7.16 31.03 -59.24
C ALA A 573 -6.56 31.91 -58.14
N THR A 574 -7.38 32.39 -57.20
CA THR A 574 -6.89 33.03 -55.97
C THR A 574 -6.40 31.98 -54.95
N PRO A 575 -5.17 32.14 -54.40
CA PRO A 575 -4.54 31.17 -53.50
C PRO A 575 -4.75 31.46 -52.00
N ALA A 576 -4.26 30.52 -51.19
CA ALA A 576 -4.21 30.53 -49.73
C ALA A 576 -3.33 31.65 -49.13
N LYS A 577 -3.68 32.08 -47.90
CA LYS A 577 -2.93 33.06 -47.09
C LYS A 577 -1.66 32.44 -46.50
N VAL A 578 -0.51 33.07 -46.75
CA VAL A 578 0.80 32.77 -46.14
C VAL A 578 1.33 34.04 -45.46
N THR A 579 1.92 33.93 -44.27
CA THR A 579 2.65 35.02 -43.58
C THR A 579 4.11 35.10 -44.03
N SER A 580 4.74 36.27 -43.86
CA SER A 580 6.04 36.71 -44.43
C SER A 580 7.31 35.89 -44.13
N ARG A 581 7.23 34.67 -43.56
CA ARG A 581 8.40 33.79 -43.31
C ARG A 581 8.18 32.30 -43.65
N GLY A 582 7.24 31.97 -44.55
CA GLY A 582 7.30 30.72 -45.34
C GLY A 582 7.25 29.38 -44.58
N ARG A 583 6.40 29.23 -43.56
CA ARG A 583 6.07 27.91 -42.97
C ARG A 583 4.57 27.62 -43.07
N ASN A 584 4.22 26.36 -43.33
CA ASN A 584 2.84 25.88 -43.38
C ASN A 584 2.15 25.94 -42.01
N VAL A 585 0.97 26.55 -41.92
CA VAL A 585 0.12 26.54 -40.73
C VAL A 585 -1.01 25.53 -40.94
N ASN A 586 -0.99 24.42 -40.20
CA ASN A 586 -2.17 23.59 -40.02
C ASN A 586 -3.11 24.26 -39.02
N LEU A 587 -4.33 24.58 -39.43
CA LEU A 587 -5.38 25.11 -38.55
C LEU A 587 -5.83 24.03 -37.53
N PRO A 588 -5.94 24.37 -36.23
CA PRO A 588 -6.42 23.44 -35.20
C PRO A 588 -7.90 23.09 -35.36
N GLN A 589 -8.27 21.88 -34.95
CA GLN A 589 -9.60 21.27 -35.05
C GLN A 589 -10.69 21.91 -34.15
N LYS A 590 -10.50 23.14 -33.68
CA LYS A 590 -11.49 23.88 -32.86
C LYS A 590 -12.29 24.91 -33.68
N TYR A 591 -11.97 25.08 -34.96
CA TYR A 591 -12.69 25.98 -35.89
C TYR A 591 -13.03 25.28 -37.22
N ARG A 592 -13.31 23.98 -37.18
CA ARG A 592 -13.91 23.23 -38.29
C ARG A 592 -15.25 22.66 -37.86
#